data_AF-A0A095YT05-F1
#
_entry.id   AF-A0A095YT05-F1
#
_cell.length_a   1.000
_cell.length_b   1.000
_cell.length_c   1.000
_cell.angle_alpha   90.00
_cell.angle_beta   90.00
_cell.angle_gamma   90.00
#
_symmetry.space_group_name_H-M   'P 1'
#
loop_
_entity.id
_entity.type
_entity.pdbx_description
1 polymer ?
#
loop_
_entity_poly.entity_id
_entity_poly.type
_entity_poly.pdbx_seq_one_letter_code
_entity_poly.pdbx_strand_id
1 'polypeptide(L)'
;MKNIEEYKNEIKKRIALSIIFCLVAMITVMFVNFYLKPLFPSKQNVTDYIVGFFTGFELVTVGLLGYYIKIYSNEKLLKKHLLKENDEREILIRMKSGVNIIPLMSMIIVIASFVVAYISYEAFVTMMVISFVQILCSWVLKIYWQKKI
;
A
#
# COMPACT_ATOMS: atom_id res chain seq x y z
N MET A 1 -7.89 -10.31 -25.14
CA MET A 1 -7.83 -8.96 -24.52
C MET A 1 -9.14 -8.72 -23.79
N LYS A 2 -9.12 -8.19 -22.57
CA LYS A 2 -10.35 -7.87 -21.83
C LYS A 2 -11.16 -6.80 -22.56
N ASN A 3 -12.50 -6.93 -22.51
CA ASN A 3 -13.38 -5.88 -23.04
C ASN A 3 -13.36 -4.66 -22.10
N ILE A 4 -13.60 -3.47 -22.67
CA ILE A 4 -13.57 -2.19 -21.94
C ILE A 4 -14.60 -2.17 -20.79
N GLU A 5 -15.75 -2.80 -20.98
CA GLU A 5 -16.80 -2.91 -19.96
C GLU A 5 -16.39 -3.80 -18.78
N GLU A 6 -15.72 -4.93 -19.05
CA GLU A 6 -15.17 -5.79 -18.00
C GLU A 6 -14.10 -5.05 -17.20
N TYR A 7 -13.24 -4.31 -17.89
CA TYR A 7 -12.20 -3.53 -17.27
C TYR A 7 -12.74 -2.39 -16.40
N LYS A 8 -13.82 -1.74 -16.83
CA LYS A 8 -14.53 -0.72 -16.06
C LYS A 8 -15.10 -1.29 -14.75
N ASN A 9 -15.62 -2.52 -14.78
CA ASN A 9 -16.06 -3.23 -13.58
C ASN A 9 -14.90 -3.58 -12.64
N GLU A 10 -13.72 -3.94 -13.16
CA GLU A 10 -12.54 -4.16 -12.33
C GLU A 10 -12.05 -2.89 -11.64
N ILE A 11 -12.00 -1.76 -12.35
CA ILE A 11 -11.63 -0.48 -11.74
C ILE A 11 -12.66 -0.11 -10.67
N LYS A 12 -13.97 -0.33 -10.91
CA LYS A 12 -15.01 -0.11 -9.90
C LYS A 12 -14.78 -0.96 -8.64
N LYS A 13 -14.36 -2.22 -8.79
CA LYS A 13 -13.97 -3.08 -7.66
C LYS A 13 -12.73 -2.54 -6.93
N ARG A 14 -11.70 -2.08 -7.66
CA ARG A 14 -10.50 -1.46 -7.06
C ARG A 14 -10.81 -0.16 -6.30
N ILE A 15 -11.74 0.65 -6.81
CA ILE A 15 -12.26 1.84 -6.12
C ILE A 15 -12.98 1.43 -4.83
N ALA A 16 -13.89 0.47 -4.89
CA ALA A 16 -14.60 -0.02 -3.70
C ALA A 16 -13.64 -0.57 -2.64
N LEU A 17 -12.62 -1.31 -3.06
CA LEU A 17 -11.58 -1.86 -2.18
C LEU A 17 -10.74 -0.74 -1.54
N SER A 18 -10.42 0.32 -2.29
CA SER A 18 -9.71 1.49 -1.75
C SER A 18 -10.55 2.24 -0.71
N ILE A 19 -11.87 2.34 -0.92
CA ILE A 19 -12.80 2.94 0.06
C ILE A 19 -12.83 2.11 1.36
N ILE A 20 -12.88 0.77 1.24
CA ILE A 20 -12.84 -0.12 2.40
C ILE A 20 -11.54 0.08 3.18
N PHE A 21 -10.39 0.19 2.49
CA PHE A 21 -9.12 0.45 3.16
C PHE A 21 -9.08 1.80 3.88
N CYS A 22 -9.64 2.87 3.28
CA CYS A 22 -9.77 4.16 3.97
C CYS A 22 -10.61 4.03 5.25
N LEU A 23 -11.76 3.35 5.19
CA LEU A 23 -12.63 3.16 6.35
C LEU A 23 -11.93 2.39 7.47
N VAL A 24 -11.22 1.30 7.13
CA VAL A 24 -10.46 0.51 8.11
C VAL A 24 -9.35 1.35 8.75
N ALA A 25 -8.61 2.14 7.96
CA ALA A 25 -7.58 3.03 8.47
C ALA A 25 -8.16 4.07 9.43
N MET A 26 -9.26 4.72 9.06
CA MET A 26 -9.95 5.72 9.88
C MET A 26 -10.45 5.13 11.20
N ILE A 27 -11.10 3.96 11.16
CA ILE A 27 -11.57 3.24 12.35
C ILE A 27 -10.38 2.89 13.26
N THR A 28 -9.26 2.45 12.68
CA THR A 28 -8.05 2.11 13.44
C THR A 28 -7.47 3.35 14.13
N VAL A 29 -7.36 4.48 13.44
CA VAL A 29 -6.86 5.73 14.01
C VAL A 29 -7.75 6.22 15.16
N MET A 30 -9.08 6.14 15.01
CA MET A 30 -10.02 6.48 16.07
C MET A 30 -9.88 5.53 17.26
N PHE A 31 -9.88 4.22 17.01
CA PHE A 31 -9.76 3.23 18.07
C PHE A 31 -8.45 3.40 18.86
N VAL A 32 -7.35 3.64 18.16
CA VAL A 32 -6.04 3.78 18.78
C VAL A 32 -5.96 5.05 19.65
N ASN A 33 -6.47 6.18 19.17
CA ASN A 33 -6.45 7.43 19.93
C ASN A 33 -7.44 7.46 21.11
N PHE A 34 -8.66 6.96 20.93
CA PHE A 34 -9.71 7.05 21.95
C PHE A 34 -9.67 5.92 22.98
N TYR A 35 -9.19 4.72 22.61
CA TYR A 35 -9.19 3.56 23.51
C TYR A 35 -7.77 3.15 23.92
N LEU A 36 -6.87 2.90 22.96
CA LEU A 36 -5.55 2.33 23.29
C LEU A 36 -4.62 3.33 24.00
N LYS A 37 -4.61 4.59 23.56
CA LYS A 37 -3.77 5.64 24.13
C LYS A 37 -4.03 5.89 25.62
N PRO A 38 -5.29 6.00 26.09
CA PRO A 38 -5.57 6.11 27.52
C PRO A 38 -5.34 4.81 28.31
N LEU A 39 -5.47 3.63 27.68
CA LEU A 39 -5.23 2.34 28.33
C LEU A 39 -3.74 2.05 28.59
N PHE A 40 -2.84 2.53 27.72
CA PHE A 40 -1.40 2.26 27.83
C PHE A 40 -0.56 3.55 27.77
N PRO A 41 -0.62 4.41 28.80
CA PRO A 41 0.09 5.69 28.80
C PRO A 41 1.63 5.52 28.75
N SER A 42 2.16 4.42 29.29
CA SER A 42 3.61 4.13 29.26
C SER A 42 4.15 3.73 27.88
N LYS A 43 3.27 3.43 26.91
CA LYS A 43 3.63 3.01 25.55
C LYS A 43 3.22 4.05 24.49
N GLN A 44 3.05 5.30 24.90
CA GLN A 44 2.57 6.38 24.05
C GLN A 44 3.36 6.51 22.72
N ASN A 45 4.68 6.33 22.74
CA ASN A 45 5.51 6.38 21.52
C ASN A 45 5.10 5.37 20.44
N VAL A 46 4.69 4.16 20.85
CA VAL A 46 4.24 3.10 19.92
C VAL A 46 2.87 3.44 19.37
N THR A 47 1.96 3.86 20.24
CA THR A 47 0.60 4.26 19.86
C THR A 47 0.60 5.45 18.90
N ASP A 48 1.42 6.47 19.16
CA ASP A 48 1.57 7.65 18.29
C ASP A 48 2.16 7.27 16.93
N TYR A 49 3.08 6.31 16.90
CA TYR A 49 3.60 5.78 15.63
C TYR A 49 2.52 5.06 14.82
N ILE A 50 1.73 4.18 15.45
CA ILE A 50 0.64 3.44 14.77
C ILE A 50 -0.34 4.45 14.15
N VAL A 51 -0.73 5.47 14.91
CA VAL A 51 -1.59 6.56 14.41
C VAL A 51 -0.95 7.23 13.20
N GLY A 52 0.31 7.66 13.30
CA GLY A 52 1.03 8.31 12.20
C GLY A 52 1.12 7.44 10.94
N PHE A 53 1.39 6.14 11.10
CA PHE A 53 1.45 5.19 9.99
C PHE A 53 0.09 5.07 9.28
N PHE A 54 -0.99 4.86 10.02
CA PHE A 54 -2.32 4.71 9.43
C PHE A 54 -2.84 6.02 8.81
N THR A 55 -2.53 7.18 9.39
CA THR A 55 -2.83 8.49 8.77
C THR A 55 -2.06 8.67 7.46
N GLY A 56 -0.78 8.31 7.41
CA GLY A 56 -0.01 8.33 6.16
C GLY A 56 -0.55 7.37 5.11
N PHE A 57 -0.92 6.14 5.53
CA PHE A 57 -1.54 5.14 4.67
C PHE A 57 -2.88 5.61 4.09
N GLU A 58 -3.69 6.29 4.91
CA GLU A 58 -4.97 6.88 4.48
C GLU A 58 -4.76 7.93 3.39
N LEU A 59 -3.80 8.85 3.56
CA LEU A 59 -3.47 9.86 2.54
C LEU A 59 -3.09 9.23 1.19
N VAL A 60 -2.26 8.18 1.22
CA VAL A 60 -1.87 7.44 0.00
C VAL A 60 -3.08 6.77 -0.64
N THR A 61 -3.95 6.16 0.16
CA THR A 61 -5.14 5.46 -0.32
C THR A 61 -6.16 6.43 -0.94
N VAL A 62 -6.35 7.61 -0.35
CA VAL A 62 -7.18 8.69 -0.92
C VAL A 62 -6.60 9.20 -2.24
N GLY A 63 -5.28 9.36 -2.33
CA GLY A 63 -4.60 9.72 -3.58
C GLY A 63 -4.82 8.69 -4.69
N LEU A 64 -4.70 7.40 -4.36
CA LEU A 64 -5.00 6.29 -5.27
C LEU A 64 -6.47 6.26 -5.69
N LEU A 65 -7.39 6.51 -4.75
CA LEU A 65 -8.82 6.60 -5.04
C LEU A 65 -9.10 7.69 -6.07
N GLY A 66 -8.56 8.89 -5.86
CA GLY A 66 -8.69 10.01 -6.81
C GLY A 66 -8.13 9.68 -8.20
N TYR A 67 -6.99 8.98 -8.24
CA TYR A 67 -6.39 8.49 -9.50
C TYR A 67 -7.32 7.51 -10.23
N TYR A 68 -7.84 6.50 -9.53
CA TYR A 68 -8.74 5.50 -10.15
C TYR A 68 -10.09 6.10 -10.58
N ILE A 69 -10.65 7.04 -9.82
CA ILE A 69 -11.86 7.77 -10.22
C ILE A 69 -11.61 8.56 -11.51
N LYS A 70 -10.45 9.23 -11.63
CA LYS A 70 -10.08 9.97 -12.84
C LYS A 70 -9.93 9.06 -14.05
N ILE A 71 -9.36 7.87 -13.89
CA ILE A 71 -9.30 6.85 -14.96
C ILE A 71 -10.69 6.35 -15.33
N TYR A 72 -11.52 6.06 -14.32
CA TYR A 72 -12.87 5.55 -14.53
C TYR A 72 -13.76 6.53 -15.30
N SER A 73 -13.63 7.84 -15.04
CA SER A 73 -14.42 8.88 -15.69
C SER A 73 -13.98 9.20 -17.12
N ASN A 74 -12.76 8.85 -17.53
CA ASN A 74 -12.22 9.23 -18.84
C ASN A 74 -11.88 8.01 -19.69
N GLU A 75 -12.70 7.76 -20.70
CA GLU A 75 -12.59 6.60 -21.58
C GLU A 75 -11.23 6.52 -22.32
N LYS A 76 -10.63 7.68 -22.68
CA LYS A 76 -9.29 7.71 -23.30
C LYS A 76 -8.21 7.26 -22.32
N LEU A 77 -8.29 7.70 -21.06
CA LEU A 77 -7.37 7.26 -20.01
C LEU A 77 -7.57 5.78 -19.65
N LEU A 78 -8.82 5.33 -19.63
CA LEU A 78 -9.18 3.93 -19.41
C LEU A 78 -8.55 3.02 -20.46
N LYS A 79 -8.71 3.33 -21.75
CA LYS A 79 -8.10 2.59 -22.86
C LYS A 79 -6.58 2.59 -22.79
N LYS A 80 -5.97 3.74 -22.49
CA LYS A 80 -4.51 3.85 -22.32
C LYS A 80 -3.99 2.99 -21.16
N HIS A 81 -4.72 2.97 -20.04
CA HIS A 81 -4.34 2.19 -18.87
C HIS A 81 -4.49 0.67 -19.12
N LEU A 82 -5.53 0.25 -19.83
CA LEU A 82 -5.73 -1.15 -20.26
C LEU A 82 -4.61 -1.63 -21.19
N LEU A 83 -4.17 -0.79 -22.14
CA LEU A 83 -3.06 -1.12 -23.03
C LEU A 83 -1.75 -1.29 -22.25
N LYS A 84 -1.50 -0.40 -21.29
CA LYS A 84 -0.30 -0.47 -20.45
C LYS A 84 -0.27 -1.70 -19.53
N GLU A 85 -1.41 -2.11 -18.98
CA GLU A 85 -1.47 -3.32 -18.13
C GLU A 85 -1.24 -4.62 -18.91
N ASN A 86 -1.58 -4.65 -20.20
CA ASN A 86 -1.37 -5.83 -21.07
C ASN A 86 -0.04 -5.79 -21.84
N ASP A 87 0.80 -4.78 -21.63
CA ASP A 87 2.11 -4.71 -22.27
C ASP A 87 3.03 -5.80 -21.70
N GLU A 88 3.50 -6.69 -22.58
CA GLU A 88 4.37 -7.81 -22.24
C GLU A 88 5.66 -7.35 -21.57
N ARG A 89 6.19 -6.16 -21.92
CA ARG A 89 7.40 -5.60 -21.31
C ARG A 89 7.17 -5.27 -19.84
N GLU A 90 6.04 -4.63 -19.52
CA GLU A 90 5.68 -4.29 -18.14
C GLU A 90 5.45 -5.54 -17.29
N ILE A 91 4.83 -6.58 -17.86
CA ILE A 91 4.64 -7.87 -17.17
C ILE A 91 6.00 -8.53 -16.87
N LEU A 92 6.91 -8.60 -17.85
CA LEU A 92 8.25 -9.16 -17.68
C LEU A 92 9.07 -8.41 -16.63
N ILE A 93 9.01 -7.08 -16.64
CA ILE A 93 9.68 -6.26 -15.63
C ILE A 93 9.11 -6.58 -14.24
N ARG A 94 7.79 -6.64 -14.06
CA ARG A 94 7.16 -6.95 -12.76
C ARG A 94 7.54 -8.35 -12.25
N MET A 95 7.59 -9.35 -13.13
CA MET A 95 7.98 -10.70 -12.77
C MET A 95 9.45 -10.76 -12.33
N LYS A 96 10.37 -10.10 -13.03
CA LYS A 96 11.81 -10.11 -12.71
C LYS A 96 12.21 -9.23 -11.53
N SER A 97 11.49 -8.13 -11.31
CA SER A 97 11.79 -7.17 -10.24
C SER A 97 11.12 -7.51 -8.91
N GLY A 98 10.16 -8.44 -8.89
CA GLY A 98 9.42 -8.78 -7.67
C GLY A 98 8.58 -7.62 -7.13
N VAL A 99 8.28 -6.62 -7.95
CA VAL A 99 7.63 -5.34 -7.56
C VAL A 99 6.26 -5.52 -6.90
N ASN A 100 5.60 -6.66 -7.12
CA ASN A 100 4.34 -6.96 -6.46
C ASN A 100 4.51 -7.77 -5.17
N ILE A 101 5.50 -8.68 -5.12
CA ILE A 101 5.68 -9.61 -4.01
C ILE A 101 6.44 -8.95 -2.86
N ILE A 102 7.50 -8.20 -3.19
CA ILE A 102 8.40 -7.62 -2.19
C ILE A 102 7.67 -6.60 -1.29
N PRO A 103 6.84 -5.66 -1.81
CA PRO A 103 6.04 -4.79 -0.96
C PRO A 103 4.97 -5.52 -0.16
N LEU A 104 4.37 -6.58 -0.70
CA LEU A 104 3.39 -7.39 0.03
C LEU A 104 4.03 -8.06 1.25
N MET A 105 5.21 -8.67 1.09
CA MET A 105 5.96 -9.23 2.20
C MET A 105 6.40 -8.15 3.21
N SER A 106 6.76 -6.96 2.73
CA SER A 106 7.10 -5.83 3.60
C SER A 106 5.90 -5.40 4.45
N MET A 107 4.69 -5.40 3.88
CA MET A 107 3.47 -5.04 4.59
C MET A 107 3.13 -6.05 5.69
N ILE A 108 3.39 -7.35 5.46
CA ILE A 108 3.24 -8.39 6.50
C ILE A 108 4.20 -8.13 7.67
N ILE A 109 5.46 -7.78 7.38
CA ILE A 109 6.46 -7.42 8.41
C ILE A 109 6.00 -6.21 9.21
N VAL A 110 5.47 -5.18 8.56
CA VAL A 110 4.92 -3.99 9.22
C VAL A 110 3.79 -4.36 10.19
N ILE A 111 2.84 -5.18 9.77
CA ILE A 111 1.73 -5.61 10.63
C ILE A 111 2.25 -6.42 11.82
N ALA A 112 3.18 -7.35 11.59
CA ALA A 112 3.81 -8.12 12.65
C ALA A 112 4.59 -7.23 13.63
N SER A 113 5.24 -6.17 13.14
CA SER A 113 6.01 -5.24 13.96
C SER A 113 5.14 -4.53 15.01
N PHE A 114 3.87 -4.25 14.71
CA PHE A 114 2.95 -3.63 15.67
C PHE A 114 2.67 -4.52 16.88
N VAL A 115 2.63 -5.84 16.70
CA VAL A 115 2.49 -6.79 17.82
C VAL A 115 3.78 -6.81 18.65
N VAL A 116 4.93 -6.87 17.98
CA VAL A 116 6.25 -6.90 18.62
C VAL A 116 6.54 -5.61 19.38
N ALA A 117 5.99 -4.47 18.94
CA ALA A 117 6.19 -3.17 19.59
C ALA A 117 5.72 -3.12 21.05
N TYR A 118 4.75 -3.95 21.43
CA TYR A 118 4.31 -4.06 22.84
C TYR A 118 5.29 -4.87 23.70
N ILE A 119 6.09 -5.74 23.08
CA ILE A 119 7.11 -6.58 23.74
C ILE A 119 8.45 -5.84 23.83
N SER A 120 8.99 -5.40 22.69
CA SER A 120 10.28 -4.68 22.60
C SER A 120 10.23 -3.58 21.55
N TYR A 121 10.56 -2.36 21.99
CA TYR A 121 10.61 -1.20 21.11
C TYR A 121 11.77 -1.29 20.10
N GLU A 122 12.92 -1.83 20.53
CA GLU A 122 14.10 -1.99 19.67
C GLU A 122 13.84 -2.97 18.52
N ALA A 123 13.16 -4.09 18.82
CA ALA A 123 12.77 -5.06 17.82
C ALA A 123 11.77 -4.46 16.80
N PHE A 124 10.83 -3.65 17.27
CA PHE A 124 9.91 -2.92 16.40
C PHE A 124 10.63 -1.99 15.42
N VAL A 125 11.55 -1.15 15.91
CA VAL A 125 12.31 -0.21 15.06
C VAL A 125 13.11 -0.99 14.00
N THR A 126 13.75 -2.09 14.40
CA THR A 126 14.53 -2.94 13.49
C THR A 126 13.66 -3.53 12.38
N MET A 127 12.49 -4.08 12.71
CA MET A 127 11.55 -4.63 11.72
C MET A 127 11.05 -3.56 10.75
N MET A 128 10.81 -2.34 11.24
CA MET A 128 10.43 -1.22 10.40
C MET A 128 11.52 -0.86 9.40
N VAL A 129 12.76 -0.69 9.85
CA VAL A 129 13.89 -0.39 8.97
C VAL A 129 14.04 -1.45 7.88
N ILE A 130 13.95 -2.74 8.25
CA ILE A 130 14.01 -3.85 7.28
C ILE A 130 12.91 -3.73 6.22
N SER A 131 11.67 -3.45 6.62
CA SER A 131 10.56 -3.30 5.69
C SER A 131 10.75 -2.14 4.71
N PHE A 132 11.30 -1.01 5.16
CA PHE A 132 11.61 0.13 4.30
C PHE A 132 12.72 -0.18 3.30
N VAL A 133 13.81 -0.82 3.77
CA VAL A 133 14.91 -1.25 2.90
C VAL A 133 14.41 -2.23 1.84
N GLN A 134 13.52 -3.15 2.22
CA GLN A 134 12.93 -4.12 1.31
C GLN A 134 12.10 -3.45 0.19
N ILE A 135 11.30 -2.44 0.52
CA ILE A 135 10.56 -1.64 -0.48
C ILE A 135 11.52 -0.87 -1.40
N LEU A 136 12.57 -0.25 -0.83
CA LEU A 136 13.59 0.47 -1.60
C LEU A 136 14.33 -0.46 -2.58
N CYS A 137 14.75 -1.65 -2.12
CA CYS A 137 15.36 -2.66 -2.99
C CYS A 137 14.45 -3.04 -4.16
N SER A 138 13.14 -3.22 -3.90
CA SER A 138 12.17 -3.51 -4.96
C SER A 138 12.10 -2.40 -6.02
N TRP A 139 12.13 -1.14 -5.58
CA TRP A 139 12.15 0.02 -6.48
C TRP A 139 13.44 0.10 -7.30
N VAL A 140 14.59 -0.12 -6.67
CA VAL A 140 15.90 -0.14 -7.36
C VAL A 140 15.92 -1.24 -8.42
N LEU A 141 15.45 -2.45 -8.09
CA LEU A 141 15.34 -3.56 -9.04
C LEU A 141 14.41 -3.22 -10.20
N LYS A 142 13.28 -2.56 -9.93
CA LYS A 142 12.37 -2.08 -10.98
C LYS A 142 13.08 -1.15 -11.97
N ILE A 143 13.78 -0.13 -11.45
CA ILE A 143 14.50 0.85 -12.27
C ILE A 143 15.59 0.16 -13.10
N TYR A 144 16.31 -0.79 -12.49
CA TYR A 144 17.34 -1.56 -13.18
C TYR A 144 16.77 -2.36 -14.36
N TRP A 145 15.69 -3.11 -14.15
CA TRP A 145 15.06 -3.90 -15.22
C TRP A 145 14.38 -3.03 -16.29
N GLN A 146 13.84 -1.87 -15.91
CA GLN A 146 13.29 -0.89 -16.86
C GLN A 146 14.35 -0.28 -17.79
N LYS A 147 15.59 -0.11 -17.33
CA LYS A 147 16.68 0.38 -18.19
C LYS A 147 17.27 -0.70 -19.10
N LYS A 148 17.10 -1.96 -18.73
CA LYS A 148 17.71 -3.11 -19.41
C LYS A 148 16.83 -3.72 -20.52
N ILE A 149 15.51 -3.56 -20.43
CA ILE A 149 14.50 -4.14 -21.34
C ILE A 149 13.87 -3.01 -22.18
#